data_AF-A0A8T1YTX0-F1
#
_entry.id   AF-A0A8T1YTX0-F1
#
_cell.length_a   1.000
_cell.length_b   1.000
_cell.length_c   1.000
_cell.angle_alpha   90.00
_cell.angle_beta   90.00
_cell.angle_gamma   90.00
#
_symmetry.space_group_name_H-M   'P 1'
#
loop_
_entity.id
_entity.type
_entity.pdbx_description
1 polymer ?
#
loop_
_entity_poly.entity_id
_entity_poly.type
_entity_poly.pdbx_seq_one_letter_code
_entity_poly.pdbx_strand_id
1 'polypeptide(L)'
;MDLKIRALELVEEMRTKRADQQTVLLLEAFNKDRASLPQPVPAQLPSSALPTPDPRTQEMINEKLKKAEDLGEQGMVDEAQKALEEAEALKKLTVRREPAADSTKYTAVDVRITDQKLRLCDICGAFLSVYDSA
;
A
#
# COMPACT_ATOMS: atom_id res chain seq x y z
N MET A 1 3.95 4.69 54.24
CA MET A 1 4.41 5.17 52.91
C MET A 1 3.67 4.45 51.77
N ASP A 2 3.20 3.22 51.99
CA ASP A 2 2.63 2.32 50.98
C ASP A 2 1.29 2.75 50.36
N LEU A 3 0.40 3.41 51.13
CA LEU A 3 -0.87 3.89 50.56
C LEU A 3 -0.67 5.03 49.56
N LYS A 4 0.32 5.91 49.80
CA LYS A 4 0.60 7.04 48.92
C LYS A 4 1.26 6.58 47.62
N ILE A 5 2.11 5.54 47.69
CA ILE A 5 2.71 4.91 46.51
C ILE A 5 1.62 4.25 45.65
N ARG A 6 0.76 3.42 46.25
CA ARG A 6 -0.38 2.81 45.54
C ARG A 6 -1.33 3.83 44.92
N ALA A 7 -1.58 4.95 45.60
CA ALA A 7 -2.41 6.01 45.06
C ALA A 7 -1.78 6.69 43.84
N LEU A 8 -0.46 6.86 43.82
CA LEU A 8 0.25 7.44 42.67
C LEU A 8 0.28 6.47 41.48
N GLU A 9 0.52 5.18 41.72
CA GLU A 9 0.48 4.13 40.70
C GLU A 9 -0.91 4.06 40.02
N LEU A 10 -1.98 4.11 40.80
CA LEU A 10 -3.35 4.15 40.26
C LEU A 10 -3.59 5.40 39.39
N VAL A 11 -3.06 6.55 39.78
CA VAL A 11 -3.19 7.78 38.99
C VAL A 11 -2.42 7.68 37.67
N GLU A 12 -1.25 7.05 37.67
CA GLU A 12 -0.45 6.82 36.47
C GLU A 12 -1.11 5.83 35.51
N GLU A 13 -1.70 4.76 36.05
CA GLU A 13 -2.50 3.81 35.27
C GLU A 13 -3.71 4.51 34.62
N MET A 14 -4.42 5.35 35.37
CA MET A 14 -5.57 6.11 34.86
C MET A 14 -5.17 7.14 33.79
N ARG A 15 -3.95 7.70 33.88
CA ARG A 15 -3.39 8.58 32.84
C ARG A 15 -3.08 7.80 31.56
N THR A 16 -2.48 6.62 31.69
CA THR A 16 -2.16 5.75 30.55
C THR A 16 -3.44 5.31 29.85
N LYS A 17 -4.44 4.82 30.60
CA LYS A 17 -5.76 4.45 30.04
C LYS A 17 -6.42 5.60 29.28
N ARG A 18 -6.33 6.83 29.79
CA ARG A 18 -6.86 8.01 29.11
C ARG A 18 -6.11 8.29 27.80
N ALA A 19 -4.78 8.18 27.80
CA ALA A 19 -3.97 8.39 26.61
C ALA A 19 -4.28 7.35 25.52
N ASP A 20 -4.44 6.08 25.90
CA ASP A 20 -4.82 5.01 24.97
C ASP A 20 -6.21 5.26 24.36
N GLN A 21 -7.19 5.64 25.20
CA GLN A 21 -8.53 6.00 24.73
C GLN A 21 -8.50 7.18 23.75
N GLN A 22 -7.73 8.23 24.05
CA GLN A 22 -7.59 9.36 23.14
C GLN A 22 -6.93 8.96 21.80
N THR A 23 -5.96 8.05 21.84
CA THR A 23 -5.28 7.54 20.64
C THR A 23 -6.25 6.76 19.75
N VAL A 24 -7.08 5.89 20.32
CA VAL A 24 -8.10 5.15 19.59
C VAL A 24 -9.12 6.09 18.93
N LEU A 25 -9.63 7.07 19.69
CA LEU A 25 -10.61 8.03 19.17
C LEU A 25 -10.02 8.91 18.05
N LEU A 26 -8.74 9.27 18.15
CA LEU A 26 -8.05 10.02 17.10
C LEU A 26 -7.91 9.20 15.82
N LEU A 27 -7.55 7.92 15.93
CA LEU A 27 -7.44 7.02 14.79
C LEU A 27 -8.81 6.81 14.12
N GLU A 28 -9.88 6.64 14.91
CA GLU A 28 -11.25 6.54 14.40
C GLU A 28 -11.69 7.81 13.67
N ALA A 29 -11.40 8.99 14.24
CA ALA A 29 -11.70 10.26 13.60
C ALA A 29 -10.97 10.40 12.25
N PHE A 30 -9.68 10.07 12.21
CA PHE A 30 -8.90 10.08 10.98
C PHE A 30 -9.46 9.12 9.92
N ASN A 31 -9.80 7.90 10.32
CA ASN A 31 -10.39 6.91 9.42
C ASN A 31 -11.75 7.36 8.87
N LYS A 32 -12.56 8.01 9.71
CA LYS A 32 -13.86 8.56 9.29
C LYS A 32 -13.68 9.72 8.31
N ASP A 33 -12.76 10.65 8.57
CA ASP A 33 -12.47 11.78 7.68
C ASP A 33 -11.95 11.27 6.34
N ARG A 34 -11.05 10.28 6.34
CA ARG A 34 -10.59 9.56 5.15
C ARG A 34 -11.73 8.89 4.37
N ALA A 35 -12.70 8.29 5.05
CA ALA A 35 -13.85 7.66 4.40
C ALA A 35 -14.85 8.69 3.84
N SER A 36 -14.93 9.88 4.43
CA SER A 36 -15.79 10.98 3.98
C SER A 36 -15.22 11.78 2.81
N LEU A 37 -13.89 11.77 2.66
CA LEU A 37 -13.23 12.28 1.47
C LEU A 37 -13.75 11.51 0.25
N PRO A 38 -14.04 12.19 -0.87
CA PRO A 38 -14.38 11.52 -2.11
C PRO A 38 -13.29 10.48 -2.38
N GLN A 39 -13.66 9.20 -2.37
CA GLN A 39 -12.77 8.18 -2.89
C GLN A 39 -12.37 8.67 -4.27
N PRO A 40 -11.06 8.75 -4.62
CA PRO A 40 -10.70 8.92 -6.00
C PRO A 40 -11.51 7.85 -6.72
N VAL A 41 -12.42 8.29 -7.60
CA VAL A 41 -13.15 7.37 -8.46
C VAL A 41 -12.09 6.41 -8.95
N PRO A 42 -12.20 5.09 -8.68
CA PRO A 42 -11.32 4.17 -9.36
C PRO A 42 -11.44 4.60 -10.80
N ALA A 43 -10.34 5.12 -11.39
CA ALA A 43 -10.32 5.34 -12.82
C ALA A 43 -10.86 4.03 -13.33
N GLN A 44 -12.05 4.05 -13.94
CA GLN A 44 -12.61 2.84 -14.50
C GLN A 44 -11.53 2.42 -15.45
N LEU A 45 -10.72 1.45 -15.01
CA LEU A 45 -9.79 0.77 -15.87
C LEU A 45 -10.68 0.42 -17.05
N PRO A 46 -10.35 0.87 -18.27
CA PRO A 46 -11.09 0.38 -19.42
C PRO A 46 -11.22 -1.11 -19.19
N SER A 47 -12.44 -1.63 -19.25
CA SER A 47 -12.75 -3.02 -18.98
C SER A 47 -12.16 -3.89 -20.10
N SER A 48 -10.85 -3.84 -20.30
CA SER A 48 -10.06 -5.02 -20.53
C SER A 48 -10.07 -5.74 -19.20
N ALA A 49 -11.16 -6.46 -18.93
CA ALA A 49 -11.09 -7.60 -18.04
C ALA A 49 -9.98 -8.49 -18.61
N LEU A 50 -8.77 -8.31 -18.09
CA LEU A 50 -7.75 -9.34 -18.16
C LEU A 50 -8.47 -10.59 -17.66
N PRO A 51 -8.54 -11.67 -18.45
CA PRO A 51 -9.11 -12.91 -17.96
C PRO A 51 -8.38 -13.24 -16.66
N THR A 52 -9.13 -13.35 -15.57
CA THR A 52 -8.61 -13.81 -14.29
C THR A 52 -7.74 -15.03 -14.55
N PRO A 53 -6.48 -15.06 -14.07
CA PRO A 53 -5.65 -16.25 -14.20
C PRO A 53 -6.49 -17.46 -13.80
N ASP A 54 -6.45 -18.55 -14.58
CA ASP A 54 -7.18 -19.76 -14.25
C ASP A 54 -6.99 -20.06 -12.75
N PRO A 55 -8.07 -20.36 -11.99
CA PRO A 55 -8.00 -20.49 -10.53
C PRO A 55 -6.91 -21.47 -10.10
N ARG A 56 -6.69 -22.53 -10.88
CA ARG A 56 -5.61 -23.50 -10.69
C ARG A 56 -4.21 -22.89 -10.82
N THR A 57 -4.01 -21.96 -11.75
CA THR A 57 -2.74 -21.25 -11.94
C THR A 57 -2.50 -20.27 -10.80
N GLN A 58 -3.55 -19.63 -10.29
CA GLN A 58 -3.45 -18.74 -9.14
C GLN A 58 -3.13 -19.50 -7.84
N GLU A 59 -3.69 -20.69 -7.67
CA GLU A 59 -3.32 -21.60 -6.56
C GLU A 59 -1.83 -21.97 -6.62
N MET A 60 -1.29 -22.33 -7.79
CA MET A 60 0.13 -22.63 -7.95
C MET A 60 1.03 -21.43 -7.65
N ILE A 61 0.62 -20.22 -8.03
CA ILE A 61 1.35 -18.99 -7.70
C ILE A 61 1.36 -18.75 -6.19
N ASN A 62 0.21 -18.89 -5.53
CA ASN A 62 0.10 -18.72 -4.07
C ASN A 62 0.95 -19.74 -3.31
N GLU A 63 0.99 -21.00 -3.77
CA GLU A 63 1.85 -22.03 -3.17
C GLU A 63 3.34 -21.67 -3.30
N LYS A 64 3.75 -21.15 -4.46
CA LYS A 64 5.14 -20.71 -4.69
C LYS A 64 5.52 -19.48 -3.86
N LEU A 65 4.60 -18.53 -3.69
CA LEU A 65 4.80 -17.36 -2.82
C LEU A 65 4.93 -17.78 -1.35
N LYS A 66 4.03 -18.65 -0.87
CA LYS A 66 4.10 -19.18 0.49
C LYS A 66 5.44 -19.90 0.74
N LYS A 67 5.89 -20.70 -0.23
CA LYS A 67 7.19 -21.37 -0.14
C LYS A 67 8.35 -20.38 -0.10
N ALA A 68 8.29 -19.27 -0.84
CA ALA A 68 9.32 -18.24 -0.78
C ALA A 68 9.36 -17.55 0.59
N GLU A 69 8.21 -17.32 1.23
CA GLU A 69 8.10 -16.79 2.59
C GLU A 69 8.75 -17.75 3.61
N ASP A 70 8.37 -19.03 3.57
CA ASP A 70 8.93 -20.06 4.47
C ASP A 70 10.46 -20.19 4.34
N LEU A 71 10.98 -20.13 3.11
CA LEU A 71 12.43 -20.17 2.84
C LEU A 71 13.13 -18.89 3.32
N GLY A 72 12.46 -17.74 3.19
CA GLY A 72 12.94 -16.45 3.70
C GLY A 72 13.07 -16.43 5.22
N GLU A 73 12.09 -16.98 5.94
CA GLU A 73 12.13 -17.11 7.41
C GLU A 73 13.29 -18.01 7.89
N GLN A 74 13.63 -19.03 7.10
CA GLN A 74 14.76 -19.92 7.37
C GLN A 74 16.13 -19.31 6.97
N GLY A 75 16.14 -18.11 6.40
CA GLY A 75 17.36 -17.42 5.95
C GLY A 75 17.95 -17.97 4.65
N MET A 76 17.22 -18.81 3.92
CA MET A 76 17.66 -19.39 2.65
C MET A 76 17.33 -18.43 1.48
N VAL A 77 18.04 -17.31 1.44
CA VAL A 77 17.76 -16.17 0.52
C VAL A 77 17.84 -16.57 -0.95
N ASP A 78 18.86 -17.34 -1.35
CA ASP A 78 19.01 -17.78 -2.75
C ASP A 78 17.83 -18.65 -3.22
N GLU A 79 17.33 -19.50 -2.33
CA GLU A 79 16.21 -20.40 -2.62
C GLU A 79 14.87 -19.67 -2.61
N ALA A 80 14.69 -18.73 -1.68
CA ALA A 80 13.52 -17.86 -1.62
C ALA A 80 13.41 -16.98 -2.88
N GLN A 81 14.52 -16.40 -3.31
CA GLN A 81 14.56 -15.57 -4.52
C GLN A 81 14.26 -16.39 -5.78
N LYS A 82 14.78 -17.62 -5.87
CA LYS A 82 14.44 -18.55 -6.96
C LYS A 82 12.95 -18.90 -6.97
N ALA A 83 12.36 -19.19 -5.81
CA ALA A 83 10.93 -19.50 -5.70
C ALA A 83 10.04 -18.31 -6.11
N LEU A 84 10.47 -17.09 -5.81
CA LEU A 84 9.79 -15.87 -6.23
C LEU A 84 9.87 -15.66 -7.75
N GLU A 85 11.03 -15.88 -8.36
CA GLU A 85 11.20 -15.80 -9.82
C GLU A 85 10.32 -16.84 -10.56
N GLU A 86 10.19 -18.05 -10.01
CA GLU A 86 9.27 -19.07 -10.54
C GLU A 86 7.79 -18.63 -10.45
N ALA A 87 7.39 -17.98 -9.36
CA ALA A 87 6.05 -17.43 -9.20
C ALA A 87 5.78 -16.29 -10.21
N GLU A 88 6.77 -15.42 -10.43
CA GLU A 88 6.70 -14.36 -11.43
C GLU A 88 6.65 -14.89 -12.86
N ALA A 89 7.39 -15.96 -13.18
CA ALA A 89 7.34 -16.61 -14.48
C ALA A 89 5.96 -17.20 -14.77
N LEU A 90 5.33 -17.85 -13.77
CA LEU A 90 3.95 -18.34 -13.89
C LEU A 90 2.96 -17.21 -14.15
N LYS A 91 3.11 -16.09 -13.43
CA LYS A 91 2.32 -14.87 -13.66
C LYS A 91 2.58 -14.29 -15.06
N LYS A 92 3.83 -14.27 -15.53
CA LYS A 92 4.19 -13.75 -16.85
C LYS A 92 3.72 -14.63 -18.00
N LEU A 93 3.63 -15.95 -17.81
CA LEU A 93 3.04 -16.88 -18.79
C LEU A 93 1.51 -16.68 -18.91
N THR A 94 0.84 -16.31 -17.82
CA THR A 94 -0.58 -15.90 -17.89
C THR A 94 -0.76 -14.59 -18.67
N VAL A 95 0.17 -13.63 -18.53
CA VAL A 95 0.17 -12.37 -19.29
C VAL A 95 0.57 -12.58 -20.76
N ARG A 96 1.54 -13.45 -21.07
CA ARG A 96 2.03 -13.68 -22.45
C ARG A 96 1.03 -14.40 -23.36
N ARG A 97 -0.07 -14.96 -22.82
CA ARG A 97 -1.18 -15.45 -23.63
C ARG A 97 -2.08 -14.31 -24.16
N GLU A 98 -1.85 -13.07 -23.73
CA GLU A 98 -2.37 -11.88 -24.41
C GLU A 98 -1.60 -11.62 -25.72
N PRO A 99 -2.26 -11.15 -26.79
CA PRO A 99 -1.55 -10.47 -27.86
C PRO A 99 -0.80 -9.28 -27.24
N ALA A 100 0.47 -9.11 -27.62
CA ALA A 100 1.34 -8.05 -27.13
C ALA A 100 0.60 -6.71 -27.07
N ALA A 101 0.17 -6.31 -25.87
CA ALA A 101 -0.40 -4.99 -25.68
C ALA A 101 0.74 -4.00 -25.84
N ASP A 102 0.72 -3.33 -26.99
CA ASP A 102 1.64 -2.27 -27.36
C ASP A 102 1.96 -1.36 -26.18
N SER A 103 3.24 -0.98 -26.08
CA SER A 103 3.84 -0.07 -25.12
C SER A 103 3.30 1.37 -25.19
N THR A 104 2.05 1.58 -25.60
CA THR A 104 1.47 2.88 -26.00
C THR A 104 0.31 3.33 -25.10
N LYS A 105 -0.02 2.61 -24.03
CA LYS A 105 -1.05 3.06 -23.08
C LYS A 105 -0.44 3.76 -21.87
N TYR A 106 0.27 4.84 -22.15
CA TYR A 106 0.41 5.93 -21.19
C TYR A 106 -0.99 6.52 -21.00
N THR A 107 -1.65 6.14 -19.91
CA THR A 107 -3.07 6.48 -19.71
C THR A 107 -3.21 7.99 -19.61
N ALA A 108 -4.23 8.57 -20.27
CA ALA A 108 -4.48 10.02 -20.34
C ALA A 108 -4.82 10.70 -18.99
N VAL A 109 -4.72 9.97 -17.88
CA VAL A 109 -4.84 10.47 -16.51
C VAL A 109 -3.45 10.66 -15.88
N ASP A 110 -2.50 9.77 -16.20
CA ASP A 110 -1.08 9.91 -15.82
C ASP A 110 -0.44 11.11 -16.52
N VAL A 111 -0.78 11.33 -17.80
CA VAL A 111 -0.38 12.54 -18.56
C VAL A 111 -0.77 13.82 -17.82
N ARG A 112 -1.92 13.87 -17.14
CA ARG A 112 -2.37 15.10 -16.47
C ARG A 112 -1.65 15.36 -15.15
N ILE A 113 -1.19 14.31 -14.46
CA ILE A 113 -0.40 14.46 -13.24
C ILE A 113 1.05 14.83 -13.60
N THR A 114 1.59 14.29 -14.70
CA THR A 114 2.95 14.63 -15.16
C THR A 114 3.05 15.95 -15.93
N ASP A 115 1.96 16.48 -16.50
CA ASP A 115 1.98 17.75 -17.24
C ASP A 115 1.81 18.99 -16.34
N GLN A 116 1.39 18.80 -15.08
CA GLN A 116 1.59 19.85 -14.07
C GLN A 116 3.09 19.92 -13.75
N LYS A 117 3.79 20.85 -14.39
CA LYS A 117 5.15 21.20 -14.01
C LYS A 117 5.13 21.73 -12.57
N LEU A 118 5.49 20.85 -11.63
CA LEU A 118 5.65 21.18 -10.21
C LEU A 118 7.13 21.50 -9.92
N ARG A 119 7.36 22.44 -9.02
CA ARG A 119 8.67 22.73 -8.40
C ARG A 119 8.60 22.35 -6.93
N LEU A 120 9.71 21.89 -6.36
CA LEU A 120 9.83 21.72 -4.91
C LEU A 120 10.13 23.08 -4.28
N CYS A 121 9.50 23.36 -3.14
CA CYS A 121 9.80 24.54 -2.34
C CYS A 121 11.08 24.29 -1.52
N ASP A 122 12.10 25.13 -1.72
CA ASP A 122 13.38 25.00 -0.99
C ASP A 122 13.26 25.29 0.51
N ILE A 123 12.14 25.87 0.96
CA ILE A 123 11.92 26.25 2.36
C ILE A 123 11.13 25.18 3.12
N CYS A 124 10.06 24.65 2.53
CA CYS A 124 9.14 23.73 3.21
C CYS A 124 8.97 22.37 2.53
N GLY A 125 9.62 22.12 1.38
CA GLY A 125 9.56 20.84 0.66
C GLY A 125 8.22 20.54 -0.04
N ALA A 126 7.26 21.47 -0.01
CA ALA A 126 5.99 21.30 -0.72
C ALA A 126 6.18 21.34 -2.24
N PHE A 127 5.42 20.52 -2.98
CA PHE A 127 5.32 20.61 -4.43
C PHE A 127 4.38 21.76 -4.82
N LEU A 128 4.90 22.79 -5.47
CA LEU A 128 4.16 23.96 -5.96
C LEU A 128 4.05 23.91 -7.48
N SER A 129 2.92 24.30 -8.06
CA SER A 129 2.82 24.44 -9.51
C SER A 129 3.64 25.64 -10.00
N VAL A 130 4.33 25.48 -11.14
CA VAL A 130 5.20 26.52 -11.70
C VAL A 130 4.41 27.75 -12.19
N TYR A 131 3.11 27.61 -12.42
CA TYR A 131 2.24 28.69 -12.93
C TYR A 131 1.45 29.44 -11.86
N ASP A 132 1.50 29.04 -10.58
CA ASP A 132 0.81 29.77 -9.52
C ASP A 132 1.71 30.92 -9.04
N SER A 133 1.69 31.99 -9.82
CA SER A 133 2.16 33.32 -9.41
C SER A 133 0.93 34.15 -9.08
N ALA A 134 0.53 34.12 -7.81
CA ALA A 134 -0.38 35.08 -7.21
C ALA A 134 0.35 35.80 -6.08
#